data_AF-A0A7V4KEG7-F1
#
_entry.id   AF-A0A7V4KEG7-F1
#
_cell.length_a   1.000
_cell.length_b   1.000
_cell.length_c   1.000
_cell.angle_alpha   90.00
_cell.angle_beta   90.00
_cell.angle_gamma   90.00
#
_symmetry.space_group_name_H-M   'P 1'
#
loop_
_entity.id
_entity.type
_entity.pdbx_description
1 polymer ?
#
loop_
_entity_poly.entity_id
_entity_poly.type
_entity_poly.pdbx_seq_one_letter_code
_entity_poly.pdbx_strand_id
1 'polypeptide(L)' 'NIYLRVKKPMEEGTIRVKQRNNLLYSKKHLNLSPSEMVSIKIPESKIGSGDIVVEVLE' A
#
# COMPACT_ATOMS: atom_id res chain seq x y z
N ASN A 1 -0.39 11.22 -1.79
CA ASN A 1 0.62 10.14 -1.81
C ASN A 1 0.59 9.43 -0.47
N ILE A 2 0.67 8.10 -0.46
CA ILE A 2 0.79 7.30 0.76
C ILE A 2 2.21 6.72 0.78
N TYR A 3 2.90 6.87 1.91
CA TYR A 3 4.24 6.34 2.10
C TYR A 3 4.17 5.18 3.09
N LEU A 4 4.67 4.02 2.68
CA LEU A 4 4.69 2.82 3.49
C LEU A 4 6.12 2.31 3.66
N ARG A 5 6.43 1.87 4.88
CA ARG A 5 7.66 1.16 5.22
C ARG A 5 7.29 -0.12 5.94
N VAL A 6 7.83 -1.24 5.49
CA VAL A 6 7.65 -2.53 6.17
C VAL A 6 8.56 -2.59 7.40
N LYS A 7 8.09 -3.20 8.50
CA LYS A 7 8.92 -3.34 9.72
C LYS A 7 9.89 -4.51 9.63
N LYS A 8 9.52 -5.55 8.89
CA LYS A 8 10.32 -6.75 8.66
C LYS A 8 10.60 -6.87 7.17
N PRO A 9 11.78 -7.36 6.77
CA PRO A 9 12.06 -7.64 5.36
C PRO A 9 11.13 -8.75 4.86
N MET A 10 10.66 -8.59 3.63
CA MET A 10 9.79 -9.55 2.94
C MET A 10 10.31 -9.74 1.51
N GLU A 11 10.55 -10.98 1.10
CA GLU A 11 11.00 -11.30 -0.27
C GLU A 11 9.92 -10.96 -1.30
N GLU A 12 8.67 -11.17 -0.95
CA GLU A 12 7.50 -10.83 -1.74
C GLU A 12 6.40 -10.30 -0.83
N GLY A 13 5.67 -9.29 -1.30
CA GLY A 13 4.46 -8.84 -0.63
C GLY A 13 3.54 -8.07 -1.55
N THR A 14 2.24 -8.28 -1.41
CA THR A 14 1.22 -7.48 -2.10
C THR A 14 0.73 -6.37 -1.19
N ILE A 15 1.00 -5.12 -1.57
CA ILE A 15 0.48 -3.96 -0.87
C ILE A 15 -0.86 -3.58 -1.48
N ARG A 16 -1.90 -3.54 -0.64
CA ARG A 16 -3.25 -3.14 -1.01
C ARG A 16 -3.64 -1.88 -0.24
N VAL A 17 -4.22 -0.93 -0.94
CA VAL A 17 -4.87 0.23 -0.33
C VAL A 17 -6.35 0.15 -0.65
N LYS A 18 -7.16 0.13 0.41
CA LYS A 18 -8.61 0.09 0.32
C LYS A 18 -9.20 1.31 1.01
N GLN A 19 -10.35 1.73 0.54
CA GLN A 19 -11.18 2.70 1.23
C GLN A 19 -12.60 2.16 1.25
N ARG A 20 -13.10 1.84 2.45
CA ARG A 20 -14.33 1.07 2.63
C ARG A 20 -14.26 -0.24 1.80
N ASN A 21 -15.23 -0.44 0.90
CA ASN A 21 -15.30 -1.60 0.00
C ASN A 21 -14.60 -1.38 -1.35
N ASN A 22 -13.95 -0.23 -1.57
CA ASN A 22 -13.29 0.09 -2.83
C ASN A 22 -11.78 -0.17 -2.75
N LEU A 23 -11.25 -0.94 -3.72
CA LEU A 23 -9.82 -1.18 -3.85
C LEU A 23 -9.18 -0.04 -4.66
N LEU A 24 -8.42 0.81 -3.98
CA LEU A 24 -7.78 1.97 -4.59
C LEU A 24 -6.44 1.62 -5.24
N TYR A 25 -5.72 0.66 -4.67
CA TYR A 25 -4.42 0.20 -5.14
C TYR A 25 -4.19 -1.26 -4.76
N SER A 26 -3.55 -2.02 -5.64
CA SER A 26 -3.06 -3.37 -5.36
C SER A 26 -1.87 -3.65 -6.27
N LYS A 27 -0.70 -3.87 -5.68
CA LYS A 27 0.50 -4.19 -6.45
C LYS A 27 1.40 -5.15 -5.66
N LYS A 28 1.95 -6.13 -6.36
CA LYS A 28 3.00 -7.00 -5.87
C LYS A 28 4.34 -6.28 -5.91
N HIS A 29 5.07 -6.34 -4.81
CA HIS A 29 6.42 -5.82 -4.65
C HIS A 29 7.34 -6.96 -4.27
N LEU A 30 8.59 -6.88 -4.74
CA LEU A 30 9.63 -7.84 -4.45
C LEU A 30 10.70 -7.16 -3.58
N ASN A 31 11.33 -7.92 -2.70
CA ASN A 31 12.42 -7.49 -1.83
C ASN A 31 12.10 -6.26 -0.96
N LEU A 32 10.90 -6.22 -0.37
CA LEU A 32 10.49 -5.14 0.52
C LEU A 32 11.39 -5.11 1.77
N SER A 33 12.27 -4.12 1.84
CA SER A 33 13.17 -3.93 2.98
C SER A 33 12.67 -2.83 3.94
N PRO A 34 12.93 -2.94 5.26
CA PRO A 34 12.67 -1.84 6.20
C PRO A 34 13.44 -0.55 5.90
N SER A 35 14.54 -0.63 5.15
CA SER A 35 15.28 0.55 4.70
C SER A 35 14.59 1.29 3.55
N GLU A 36 13.70 0.63 2.82
CA GLU A 36 13.02 1.19 1.66
C GLU A 36 11.71 1.86 2.05
N MET A 37 11.34 2.87 1.28
CA MET A 37 10.06 3.58 1.42
C MET A 37 9.27 3.41 0.13
N VAL A 38 8.16 2.69 0.23
CA VAL A 38 7.26 2.49 -0.89
C VAL A 38 6.36 3.72 -1.00
N SER A 39 6.44 4.40 -2.15
CA SER A 39 5.56 5.52 -2.48
C SER A 39 4.40 5.03 -3.33
N ILE A 40 3.18 5.18 -2.81
CA ILE A 40 1.94 4.80 -3.47
C ILE A 40 1.22 6.07 -3.89
N LYS A 41 1.08 6.25 -5.21
CA LYS A 41 0.35 7.36 -5.80
C LYS A 41 -1.06 6.91 -6.16
N ILE A 42 -2.05 7.48 -5.48
CA ILE A 42 -3.47 7.25 -5.75
C ILE A 42 -4.04 8.57 -6.31
N PRO A 43 -4.70 8.56 -7.47
CA PRO A 43 -5.37 9.75 -8.02
C PRO A 43 -6.43 10.27 -7.04
N GLU A 44 -6.49 11.59 -6.83
CA GLU A 44 -7.46 12.21 -5.92
C GLU A 44 -8.90 11.91 -6.31
N SER A 45 -9.19 11.79 -7.61
CA SER A 45 -10.52 11.41 -8.12
C SER A 45 -10.99 10.03 -7.67
N LYS A 46 -10.07 9.16 -7.21
CA LYS A 46 -10.40 7.83 -6.67
C LYS A 46 -10.55 7.84 -5.15
N ILE A 47 -10.09 8.89 -4.47
CA ILE A 47 -10.13 9.00 -3.00
C ILE A 47 -11.44 9.69 -2.62
N GLY A 48 -12.33 8.94 -1.98
CA GLY A 48 -13.55 9.48 -1.38
C GLY A 48 -13.35 9.94 0.05
N SER A 49 -14.46 10.19 0.75
CA SER A 49 -14.47 10.49 2.18
C SER A 49 -14.39 9.22 3.03
N GLY A 50 -13.59 9.25 4.09
CA GLY A 50 -13.51 8.19 5.12
C GLY A 50 -12.16 7.49 5.18
N ASP A 51 -12.06 6.49 6.05
CA ASP A 51 -10.80 5.87 6.41
C ASP A 51 -10.18 5.06 5.28
N ILE A 52 -8.86 5.20 5.15
CA ILE A 52 -8.03 4.42 4.24
C ILE A 52 -7.36 3.31 5.04
N VAL A 53 -7.50 2.08 4.56
CA VAL A 53 -6.86 0.91 5.14
C VAL A 53 -5.75 0.46 4.19
N VAL A 54 -4.56 0.26 4.75
CA VAL A 54 -3.40 -0.24 4.02
C VAL A 54 -3.05 -1.62 4.56
N GLU A 55 -3.02 -2.61 3.68
CA GLU A 55 -2.70 -4.00 4.00
C GLU A 55 -1.43 -4.41 3.26
N VAL A 56 -0.56 -5.15 3.93
CA VAL A 56 0.58 -5.83 3.31
C VAL A 56 0.35 -7.32 3.51
N LEU A 57 0.17 -8.04 2.40
CA LEU A 57 -0.03 -9.49 2.39
C LEU A 57 1.29 -10.16 1.98
N GLU A 58 1.73 -11.15 2.74
CA GLU A 58 2.82 -12.09 2.37
C GLU A 58 2.34 -13.07 1.29
#